data_AF-A0A6G2KHT9-F1
#
_entry.id   AF-A0A6G2KHT9-F1
#
_cell.length_a   1.000
_cell.length_b   1.000
_cell.length_c   1.000
_cell.angle_alpha   90.00
_cell.angle_beta   90.00
_cell.angle_gamma   90.00
#
_symmetry.space_group_name_H-M   'P 1'
#
loop_
_entity.id
_entity.type
_entity.pdbx_description
1 polymer ?
#
loop_
_entity_poly.entity_id
_entity_poly.type
_entity_poly.pdbx_seq_one_letter_code
_entity_poly.pdbx_strand_id
1 'polypeptide(L)'
;MKIDVNKTEDGTDMERAWAREANPIIQETIRVAIQRLTRSGRAGVTKKHILKVLFLARENLPDNNHIKHHLAYYWYREGPYSEVVYANLDQMIDSGLVKVHKTDKSETYKIVSELTMRPVASGADLDAARREIGLVASDNPSVHDAVRHTYEMAPFKWYITYNLEFKPQFEVYCKNVLTSREGVHTDHDILERLDDSVLDYPTIPEFMEHRMVFMDFAKMANAFLRRNSPHTSKNIVEWLPVLCADIWDAFAYGVRVHHHDPQYDSHLGKWREMYDKVLDKLEYKINKCMEQFGDVSVNELDLDPEIEDMILHPGNHVFIPLSLDVVKDR
;
A
#
# COMPACT_ATOMS: atom_id res chain seq x y z
N MET A 1 14.32 -21.33 -21.05
CA MET A 1 14.28 -21.33 -19.57
C MET A 1 13.58 -20.04 -19.16
N LYS A 2 12.30 -20.12 -18.76
CA LYS A 2 11.50 -18.95 -18.38
C LYS A 2 11.93 -18.55 -16.97
N ILE A 3 12.56 -17.40 -16.82
CA ILE A 3 12.76 -16.77 -15.52
C ILE A 3 11.42 -16.10 -15.19
N ASP A 4 10.69 -16.72 -14.28
CA ASP A 4 9.44 -16.22 -13.74
C ASP A 4 9.77 -15.16 -12.68
N VAL A 5 9.83 -13.88 -13.08
CA VAL A 5 10.24 -12.75 -12.21
C VAL A 5 9.15 -12.39 -11.19
N ASN A 6 7.96 -13.02 -11.27
CA ASN A 6 6.82 -12.70 -10.40
C ASN A 6 6.71 -13.58 -9.15
N LYS A 7 7.76 -14.33 -8.76
CA LYS A 7 7.71 -15.26 -7.62
C LYS A 7 8.71 -15.02 -6.48
N THR A 8 9.46 -13.93 -6.49
CA THR A 8 10.41 -13.63 -5.42
C THR A 8 10.56 -12.13 -5.23
N GLU A 9 9.57 -11.46 -4.64
CA GLU A 9 9.76 -10.09 -4.13
C GLU A 9 8.62 -9.64 -3.18
N ASP A 10 8.17 -10.56 -2.31
CA ASP A 10 8.02 -10.13 -0.92
C ASP A 10 9.46 -10.00 -0.40
N GLY A 11 9.85 -8.88 0.20
CA GLY A 11 11.19 -8.68 0.79
C GLY A 11 11.55 -9.80 1.77
N THR A 12 12.11 -10.89 1.23
CA THR A 12 12.16 -12.21 1.86
C THR A 12 13.54 -12.40 2.47
N ASP A 13 13.54 -12.61 3.79
CA ASP A 13 14.62 -13.04 4.69
C ASP A 13 15.86 -12.17 4.85
N MET A 14 16.30 -11.47 3.79
CA MET A 14 17.53 -10.67 3.82
C MET A 14 17.32 -9.30 4.49
N GLU A 15 16.14 -8.71 4.31
CA GLU A 15 15.76 -7.42 4.93
C GLU A 15 15.34 -7.59 6.40
N ARG A 16 14.90 -8.79 6.82
CA ARG A 16 14.58 -9.07 8.24
C ARG A 16 15.79 -9.32 9.12
N ALA A 17 17.01 -9.34 8.56
CA ALA A 17 18.21 -9.77 9.28
C ALA A 17 18.62 -8.86 10.43
N TRP A 18 18.31 -7.56 10.35
CA TRP A 18 18.68 -6.56 11.36
C TRP A 18 17.66 -6.49 12.53
N ALA A 19 16.41 -6.92 12.32
CA ALA A 19 15.37 -6.97 13.35
C ALA A 19 15.34 -8.29 14.16
N ARG A 20 16.42 -9.09 14.10
CA ARG A 20 16.49 -10.45 14.66
C ARG A 20 16.66 -10.51 16.18
N GLU A 21 16.93 -9.40 16.85
CA GLU A 21 16.90 -9.39 18.32
C GLU A 21 15.45 -9.34 18.80
N ALA A 22 15.08 -10.31 19.63
CA ALA A 22 13.76 -10.34 20.24
C ALA A 22 13.56 -9.10 21.10
N ASN A 23 12.49 -8.36 20.82
CA ASN A 23 12.08 -7.21 21.61
C ASN A 23 10.84 -7.59 22.44
N PRO A 24 11.02 -7.84 23.75
CA PRO A 24 9.91 -8.26 24.62
C PRO A 24 8.73 -7.27 24.64
N ILE A 25 9.00 -5.97 24.48
CA ILE A 25 7.95 -4.94 24.45
C ILE A 25 7.09 -5.11 23.20
N ILE A 26 7.70 -5.36 22.04
CA ILE A 26 6.98 -5.54 20.78
C ILE A 26 6.21 -6.86 20.79
N GLN A 27 6.83 -7.95 21.27
CA GLN A 27 6.14 -9.23 21.46
C GLN A 27 4.92 -9.10 22.39
N GLU A 28 5.03 -8.27 23.43
CA GLU A 28 3.93 -7.97 24.34
C GLU A 28 2.80 -7.19 23.65
N THR A 29 3.11 -6.19 22.83
CA THR A 29 2.08 -5.47 22.04
C THR A 29 1.37 -6.40 21.04
N ILE A 30 2.12 -7.25 20.32
CA ILE A 30 1.58 -8.28 19.42
C ILE A 30 0.66 -9.24 20.17
N ARG A 31 1.11 -9.73 21.34
CA ARG A 31 0.30 -10.59 22.20
C ARG A 31 -1.03 -9.95 22.55
N VAL A 32 -1.00 -8.71 23.03
CA VAL A 32 -2.20 -7.97 23.45
C VAL A 32 -3.15 -7.80 22.26
N ALA A 33 -2.63 -7.46 21.08
CA ALA A 33 -3.44 -7.35 19.86
C ALA A 33 -4.13 -8.67 19.49
N ILE A 34 -3.37 -9.79 19.43
CA ILE A 34 -3.94 -11.12 19.12
C ILE A 34 -5.03 -11.48 20.13
N GLN A 35 -4.80 -11.25 21.43
CA GLN A 35 -5.76 -11.58 22.46
C GLN A 35 -7.04 -10.76 22.36
N ARG A 36 -6.94 -9.44 22.16
CA ARG A 36 -8.10 -8.55 22.02
C ARG A 36 -8.92 -8.92 20.78
N LEU A 37 -8.26 -9.17 19.66
CA LEU A 37 -8.90 -9.59 18.42
C LEU A 37 -9.50 -11.01 18.47
N THR A 38 -8.94 -11.90 19.29
CA THR A 38 -9.54 -13.22 19.50
C THR A 38 -10.82 -13.11 20.34
N ARG A 39 -10.84 -12.23 21.34
CA ARG A 39 -12.00 -12.03 22.22
C ARG A 39 -13.19 -11.36 21.51
N SER A 40 -12.97 -10.65 20.41
CA SER A 40 -14.05 -10.05 19.61
C SER A 40 -14.81 -11.05 18.71
N GLY A 41 -14.54 -12.37 18.86
CA GLY A 41 -15.43 -13.44 18.38
C GLY A 41 -15.20 -13.91 16.93
N ARG A 42 -14.05 -13.61 16.32
CA ARG A 42 -13.78 -13.97 14.92
C ARG A 42 -12.96 -15.24 14.74
N ALA A 43 -13.16 -15.88 13.58
CA ALA A 43 -12.61 -17.18 13.18
C ALA A 43 -11.07 -17.24 12.98
N GLY A 44 -10.33 -16.26 13.50
CA GLY A 44 -8.87 -16.24 13.50
C GLY A 44 -8.30 -14.86 13.19
N VAL A 45 -7.22 -14.52 13.89
CA VAL A 45 -6.52 -13.24 13.73
C VAL A 45 -5.49 -13.37 12.61
N THR A 46 -5.48 -12.49 11.61
CA THR A 46 -4.50 -12.53 10.51
C THR A 46 -3.31 -11.60 10.78
N LYS A 47 -2.16 -11.87 10.15
CA LYS A 47 -0.98 -10.97 10.16
C LYS A 47 -1.34 -9.53 9.79
N LYS A 48 -2.17 -9.38 8.75
CA LYS A 48 -2.67 -8.08 8.29
C LYS A 48 -3.47 -7.37 9.38
N HIS A 49 -4.38 -8.06 10.06
CA HIS A 49 -5.19 -7.45 11.13
C HIS A 49 -4.34 -7.00 12.31
N ILE A 50 -3.34 -7.80 12.71
CA ILE A 50 -2.36 -7.44 13.75
C ILE A 50 -1.63 -6.15 13.37
N LEU A 51 -1.08 -6.07 12.15
CA LEU A 51 -0.35 -4.88 11.70
C LEU A 51 -1.20 -3.62 11.75
N LYS A 52 -2.43 -3.67 11.23
CA LYS A 52 -3.33 -2.50 11.17
C LYS A 52 -3.75 -2.02 12.55
N VAL A 53 -4.08 -2.94 13.46
CA VAL A 53 -4.43 -2.59 14.84
C VAL A 53 -3.24 -1.98 15.59
N LEU A 54 -2.05 -2.56 15.46
CA LEU A 54 -0.85 -2.02 16.09
C LEU A 54 -0.46 -0.65 15.51
N PHE A 55 -0.61 -0.45 14.20
CA PHE A 55 -0.41 0.84 13.57
C PHE A 55 -1.38 1.89 14.10
N LEU A 56 -2.69 1.63 14.05
CA LEU A 56 -3.71 2.56 14.55
C LEU A 56 -3.51 2.89 16.03
N ALA A 57 -3.18 1.88 16.85
CA ALA A 57 -2.87 2.10 18.26
C ALA A 57 -1.62 2.97 18.45
N ARG A 58 -0.57 2.75 17.65
CA ARG A 58 0.65 3.58 17.65
C ARG A 58 0.34 5.04 17.33
N GLU A 59 -0.48 5.31 16.32
CA GLU A 59 -0.81 6.67 15.92
C GLU A 59 -1.55 7.44 17.02
N ASN A 60 -2.35 6.73 17.84
CA ASN A 60 -3.07 7.31 18.98
C ASN A 60 -2.20 7.46 20.24
N LEU A 61 -0.97 6.94 20.27
CA LEU A 61 -0.08 7.12 21.41
C LEU A 61 0.52 8.53 21.44
N PRO A 62 0.71 9.11 22.64
CA PRO A 62 1.45 10.36 22.81
C PRO A 62 2.85 10.29 22.18
N ASP A 63 3.34 11.39 21.63
CA ASP A 63 4.65 11.43 20.96
C ASP A 63 5.83 11.14 21.88
N ASN A 64 5.68 11.38 23.19
CA ASN A 64 6.70 11.05 24.18
C ASN A 64 6.63 9.59 24.69
N ASN A 65 5.68 8.78 24.21
CA ASN A 65 5.57 7.38 24.60
C ASN A 65 6.64 6.56 23.89
N HIS A 66 7.53 5.91 24.65
CA HIS A 66 8.66 5.17 24.10
C HIS A 66 8.26 3.99 23.21
N ILE A 67 7.07 3.41 23.40
CA ILE A 67 6.59 2.28 22.59
C ILE A 67 6.23 2.73 21.18
N LYS A 68 5.80 3.99 21.01
CA LYS A 68 5.52 4.56 19.69
C LYS A 68 6.75 4.46 18.77
N HIS A 69 7.93 4.74 19.33
CA HIS A 69 9.22 4.65 18.63
C HIS A 69 9.70 3.22 18.39
N HIS A 70 9.31 2.25 19.21
CA HIS A 70 9.67 0.84 19.00
C HIS A 70 8.81 0.16 17.92
N LEU A 71 7.61 0.69 17.67
CA LEU A 71 6.73 0.24 16.62
C LEU A 71 7.02 1.01 15.33
N ALA A 72 8.18 0.82 14.71
CA ALA A 72 8.51 1.52 13.48
C ALA A 72 7.72 1.00 12.26
N TYR A 73 7.11 1.90 11.50
CA TYR A 73 6.33 1.60 10.29
C TYR A 73 6.79 2.42 9.09
N TYR A 74 6.50 1.92 7.89
CA TYR A 74 6.52 2.71 6.66
C TYR A 74 5.30 2.34 5.81
N TRP A 75 4.90 3.23 4.92
CA TRP A 75 3.80 2.98 3.98
C TRP A 75 4.26 2.21 2.75
N TYR A 76 3.52 1.18 2.34
CA TYR A 76 3.87 0.32 1.19
C TYR A 76 2.63 -0.27 0.50
N ARG A 77 2.81 -1.32 -0.33
CA ARG A 77 1.78 -1.92 -1.21
C ARG A 77 0.45 -2.26 -0.55
N GLU A 78 0.48 -2.69 0.72
CA GLU A 78 -0.73 -3.05 1.47
C GLU A 78 -1.09 -2.06 2.58
N GLY A 79 -0.56 -0.84 2.52
CA GLY A 79 -0.65 0.19 3.56
C GLY A 79 0.56 0.13 4.51
N PRO A 80 0.42 0.51 5.81
CA PRO A 80 1.54 0.48 6.75
C PRO A 80 2.04 -0.94 6.95
N TYR A 81 3.38 -1.03 6.91
CA TYR A 81 4.17 -2.23 7.06
C TYR A 81 5.21 -2.02 8.16
N SER A 82 5.53 -3.07 8.91
CA SER A 82 6.57 -3.03 9.95
C SER A 82 7.38 -4.31 9.93
N GLU A 83 8.66 -4.19 9.57
CA GLU A 83 9.61 -5.30 9.64
C GLU A 83 9.81 -5.74 11.09
N VAL A 84 9.77 -4.78 12.03
CA VAL A 84 9.98 -5.04 13.45
C VAL A 84 8.84 -5.89 14.03
N VAL A 85 7.57 -5.59 13.68
CA VAL A 85 6.42 -6.40 14.11
C VAL A 85 6.50 -7.80 13.50
N TYR A 86 6.88 -7.91 12.22
CA TYR A 86 7.00 -9.21 11.56
C TYR A 86 8.11 -10.07 12.12
N ALA A 87 9.31 -9.52 12.33
CA ALA A 87 10.43 -10.25 12.91
C ALA A 87 10.09 -10.78 14.31
N ASN A 88 9.43 -9.96 15.14
CA ASN A 88 9.01 -10.37 16.48
C ASN A 88 7.87 -11.39 16.46
N LEU A 89 6.91 -11.27 15.53
CA LEU A 89 5.86 -12.28 15.36
C LEU A 89 6.44 -13.61 14.90
N ASP A 90 7.37 -13.61 13.94
CA ASP A 90 8.03 -14.82 13.44
C ASP A 90 8.82 -15.51 14.57
N GLN A 91 9.55 -14.76 15.40
CA GLN A 91 10.20 -15.31 16.59
C GLN A 91 9.22 -15.91 17.61
N MET A 92 8.07 -15.26 17.84
CA MET A 92 7.03 -15.81 18.73
C MET A 92 6.45 -17.13 18.19
N ILE A 93 6.44 -17.31 16.87
CA ILE A 93 6.05 -18.59 16.24
C ILE A 93 7.13 -19.63 16.47
N ASP A 94 8.39 -19.29 16.19
CA ASP A 94 9.54 -20.19 16.34
C ASP A 94 9.73 -20.65 17.79
N SER A 95 9.44 -19.77 18.76
CA SER A 95 9.49 -20.09 20.19
C SER A 95 8.23 -20.78 20.71
N GLY A 96 7.25 -21.07 19.85
CA GLY A 96 6.00 -21.75 20.22
C GLY A 96 5.02 -20.94 21.07
N LEU A 97 5.21 -19.61 21.16
CA LEU A 97 4.29 -18.71 21.88
C LEU A 97 3.03 -18.41 21.08
N VAL A 98 3.17 -18.40 19.74
CA VAL A 98 2.09 -18.20 18.78
C VAL A 98 1.95 -19.45 17.91
N LYS A 99 0.74 -19.99 17.82
CA LYS A 99 0.41 -21.07 16.90
C LYS A 99 -0.23 -20.51 15.64
N VAL A 100 0.28 -20.96 14.51
CA VAL A 100 -0.23 -20.65 13.19
C VAL A 100 -1.16 -21.77 12.72
N HIS A 101 -2.35 -21.41 12.26
CA HIS A 101 -3.26 -22.32 11.58
C HIS A 101 -3.36 -21.87 10.12
N LYS A 102 -2.82 -22.69 9.21
CA LYS A 102 -2.84 -22.45 7.77
C LYS A 102 -3.97 -23.23 7.12
N THR A 103 -4.71 -22.57 6.25
CA THR A 103 -5.61 -23.15 5.26
C THR A 103 -5.14 -22.73 3.87
N ASP A 104 -5.72 -23.31 2.82
CA ASP A 104 -5.41 -22.94 1.43
C ASP A 104 -5.68 -21.46 1.12
N LYS A 105 -6.50 -20.78 1.93
CA LYS A 105 -6.97 -19.41 1.69
C LYS A 105 -6.58 -18.42 2.77
N SER A 106 -6.12 -18.87 3.94
CA SER A 106 -5.87 -17.99 5.07
C SER A 106 -4.87 -18.57 6.06
N GLU A 107 -4.18 -17.66 6.73
CA GLU A 107 -3.28 -17.97 7.83
C GLU A 107 -3.74 -17.19 9.07
N THR A 108 -4.01 -17.92 10.16
CA THR A 108 -4.51 -17.33 11.40
C THR A 108 -3.59 -17.62 12.58
N TYR A 109 -3.55 -16.68 13.51
CA TYR A 109 -2.57 -16.59 14.59
C TYR A 109 -3.30 -16.65 15.93
N LYS A 110 -2.81 -17.49 16.85
CA LYS A 110 -3.38 -17.66 18.19
C LYS A 110 -2.29 -17.81 19.24
N ILE A 111 -2.45 -17.16 20.39
CA ILE A 111 -1.57 -17.37 21.55
C ILE A 111 -1.76 -18.80 22.09
N VAL A 112 -0.65 -19.53 22.30
CA VAL A 112 -0.67 -20.91 22.80
C VAL A 112 -0.99 -20.96 24.29
N SER A 113 -0.29 -20.18 25.11
CA SER A 113 -0.54 -20.06 26.55
C SER A 113 0.10 -18.79 27.12
N GLU A 114 -0.66 -18.06 27.93
CA GLU A 114 -0.16 -16.85 28.61
C GLU A 114 0.96 -17.17 29.62
N LEU A 115 0.95 -18.37 30.20
CA LEU A 115 1.91 -18.81 31.22
C LEU A 115 3.32 -19.06 30.67
N THR A 116 3.47 -19.17 29.35
CA THR A 116 4.76 -19.44 28.70
C THR A 116 5.56 -18.18 28.39
N MET A 117 4.95 -17.00 28.50
CA MET A 117 5.62 -15.73 28.22
C MET A 117 6.28 -15.15 29.47
N ARG A 118 7.50 -14.65 29.30
CA ARG A 118 8.16 -13.89 30.36
C ARG A 118 7.37 -12.59 30.58
N PRO A 119 6.98 -12.27 31.83
CA PRO A 119 6.30 -11.02 32.11
C PRO A 119 7.23 -9.85 31.76
N VAL A 120 6.74 -8.94 30.92
CA VAL A 120 7.39 -7.65 30.67
C VAL A 120 6.99 -6.70 31.79
N ALA A 121 7.97 -6.04 32.40
CA ALA A 121 7.72 -5.07 33.47
C ALA A 121 6.69 -4.03 33.01
N SER A 122 5.63 -3.86 33.79
CA SER A 122 4.61 -2.84 33.52
C SER A 122 5.20 -1.46 33.80
N GLY A 123 5.01 -0.55 32.85
CA GLY A 123 5.31 0.86 32.98
C GLY A 123 4.18 1.68 32.35
N ALA A 124 4.12 2.98 32.67
CA ALA A 124 3.05 3.87 32.19
C ALA A 124 2.85 3.79 30.67
N ASP A 125 3.96 3.75 29.91
CA ASP A 125 3.94 3.66 28.45
C ASP A 125 3.34 2.34 27.93
N LEU A 126 3.72 1.21 28.53
CA LEU A 126 3.21 -0.11 28.17
C LEU A 126 1.74 -0.27 28.52
N ASP A 127 1.31 0.29 29.64
CA ASP A 127 -0.09 0.27 30.02
C ASP A 127 -0.92 1.20 29.13
N ALA A 128 -0.38 2.32 28.66
CA ALA A 128 -1.01 3.15 27.63
C ALA A 128 -1.15 2.39 26.31
N ALA A 129 -0.08 1.77 25.81
CA ALA A 129 -0.13 0.96 24.59
C ALA A 129 -1.14 -0.18 24.68
N ARG A 130 -1.18 -0.92 25.81
CA ARG A 130 -2.16 -1.99 26.03
C ARG A 130 -3.61 -1.48 26.00
N ARG A 131 -3.87 -0.28 26.52
CA ARG A 131 -5.19 0.36 26.49
C ARG A 131 -5.57 0.73 25.05
N GLU A 132 -4.69 1.44 24.34
CA GLU A 132 -4.95 1.86 22.96
C GLU A 132 -5.16 0.67 22.02
N ILE A 133 -4.33 -0.37 22.12
CA ILE A 133 -4.53 -1.61 21.35
C ILE A 133 -5.90 -2.23 21.66
N GLY A 134 -6.33 -2.20 22.92
CA GLY A 134 -7.64 -2.70 23.35
C GLY A 134 -8.81 -1.92 22.75
N LEU A 135 -8.72 -0.59 22.75
CA LEU A 135 -9.72 0.31 22.15
C LEU A 135 -9.80 0.08 20.64
N VAL A 136 -8.67 0.21 19.94
CA VAL A 136 -8.60 0.04 18.48
C VAL A 136 -9.09 -1.33 18.04
N ALA A 137 -8.69 -2.41 18.73
CA ALA A 137 -9.15 -3.76 18.41
C ALA A 137 -10.66 -3.95 18.60
N SER A 138 -11.28 -3.17 19.49
CA SER A 138 -12.72 -3.21 19.76
C SER A 138 -13.49 -2.41 18.70
N ASP A 139 -12.97 -1.25 18.31
CA ASP A 139 -13.54 -0.38 17.27
C ASP A 139 -13.35 -0.94 15.85
N ASN A 140 -12.35 -1.81 15.67
CA ASN A 140 -12.00 -2.43 14.39
C ASN A 140 -12.12 -3.96 14.48
N PRO A 141 -13.34 -4.49 14.70
CA PRO A 141 -13.50 -5.91 14.92
C PRO A 141 -13.11 -6.70 13.67
N SER A 142 -13.27 -6.17 12.44
CA SER A 142 -12.83 -6.84 11.21
C SER A 142 -11.49 -6.34 10.68
N VAL A 143 -10.80 -7.22 9.95
CA VAL A 143 -9.64 -6.79 9.13
C VAL A 143 -10.03 -5.76 8.09
N HIS A 144 -11.25 -5.78 7.58
CA HIS A 144 -11.74 -4.83 6.57
C HIS A 144 -11.95 -3.42 7.17
N ASP A 145 -12.52 -3.35 8.37
CA ASP A 145 -12.69 -2.09 9.12
C ASP A 145 -11.32 -1.52 9.48
N ALA A 146 -10.42 -2.38 9.98
CA ALA A 146 -9.04 -1.99 10.26
C ALA A 146 -8.31 -1.49 9.02
N VAL A 147 -8.51 -2.11 7.85
CA VAL A 147 -7.95 -1.65 6.58
C VAL A 147 -8.51 -0.27 6.22
N ARG A 148 -9.82 -0.07 6.26
CA ARG A 148 -10.43 1.23 5.93
C ARG A 148 -9.90 2.34 6.82
N HIS A 149 -10.01 2.21 8.14
CA HIS A 149 -9.55 3.23 9.08
C HIS A 149 -8.04 3.48 8.96
N THR A 150 -7.25 2.44 8.65
CA THR A 150 -5.83 2.66 8.39
C THR A 150 -5.62 3.55 7.17
N TYR A 151 -6.32 3.31 6.06
CA TYR A 151 -6.16 4.07 4.82
C TYR A 151 -6.63 5.53 4.94
N GLU A 152 -7.50 5.85 5.89
CA GLU A 152 -7.83 7.25 6.24
C GLU A 152 -6.62 8.01 6.82
N MET A 153 -5.61 7.29 7.33
CA MET A 153 -4.35 7.85 7.80
C MET A 153 -3.22 7.76 6.75
N ALA A 154 -3.54 7.36 5.51
CA ALA A 154 -2.54 7.28 4.44
C ALA A 154 -1.94 8.65 4.14
N PRO A 155 -0.64 8.72 3.76
CA PRO A 155 -0.01 9.99 3.41
C PRO A 155 -0.67 10.66 2.20
N PHE A 156 -1.34 9.87 1.36
CA PHE A 156 -1.99 10.34 0.15
C PHE A 156 -3.36 9.68 -0.01
N LYS A 157 -4.38 10.47 -0.35
CA LYS A 157 -5.74 10.00 -0.65
C LYS A 157 -5.76 9.00 -1.83
N TRP A 158 -4.77 9.09 -2.72
CA TRP A 158 -4.55 8.17 -3.84
C TRP A 158 -4.46 6.68 -3.44
N TYR A 159 -4.08 6.35 -2.20
CA TYR A 159 -4.17 4.98 -1.66
C TYR A 159 -5.60 4.42 -1.74
N ILE A 160 -6.61 5.28 -1.58
CA ILE A 160 -8.03 4.90 -1.62
C ILE A 160 -8.51 4.92 -3.08
N THR A 161 -8.44 6.06 -3.74
CA THR A 161 -9.04 6.26 -5.07
C THR A 161 -8.40 5.39 -6.15
N TYR A 162 -7.09 5.17 -6.10
CA TYR A 162 -6.44 4.27 -7.03
C TYR A 162 -6.52 2.80 -6.60
N ASN A 163 -5.95 2.44 -5.44
CA ASN A 163 -5.72 1.02 -5.10
C ASN A 163 -6.95 0.29 -4.56
N LEU A 164 -7.84 0.97 -3.81
CA LEU A 164 -9.05 0.34 -3.28
C LEU A 164 -10.25 0.47 -4.22
N GLU A 165 -10.27 1.51 -5.05
CA GLU A 165 -11.43 1.88 -5.85
C GLU A 165 -11.23 1.61 -7.35
N PHE A 166 -10.36 2.35 -8.04
CA PHE A 166 -10.17 2.23 -9.48
C PHE A 166 -9.56 0.88 -9.90
N LYS A 167 -8.36 0.55 -9.39
CA LYS A 167 -7.54 -0.58 -9.83
C LYS A 167 -8.30 -1.93 -9.81
N PRO A 168 -8.98 -2.33 -8.71
CA PRO A 168 -9.68 -3.61 -8.66
C PRO A 168 -10.80 -3.71 -9.70
N GLN A 169 -11.52 -2.62 -9.94
CA GLN A 169 -12.61 -2.60 -10.93
C GLN A 169 -12.08 -2.62 -12.35
N PHE A 170 -11.01 -1.86 -12.62
CA PHE A 170 -10.35 -1.85 -13.91
C PHE A 170 -9.78 -3.23 -14.28
N GLU A 171 -9.17 -3.94 -13.33
CA GLU A 171 -8.67 -5.31 -13.53
C GLU A 171 -9.81 -6.29 -13.85
N VAL A 172 -10.93 -6.19 -13.14
CA VAL A 172 -12.13 -7.00 -13.41
C VAL A 172 -12.70 -6.68 -14.79
N TYR A 173 -12.77 -5.40 -15.17
CA TYR A 173 -13.22 -4.97 -16.49
C TYR A 173 -12.32 -5.56 -17.59
N CYS A 174 -10.99 -5.41 -17.49
CA CYS A 174 -10.05 -5.99 -18.45
C CYS A 174 -10.23 -7.51 -18.60
N LYS A 175 -10.41 -8.22 -17.48
CA LYS A 175 -10.69 -9.66 -17.50
C LYS A 175 -12.00 -9.99 -18.22
N ASN A 176 -13.05 -9.21 -17.99
CA ASN A 176 -14.33 -9.41 -18.65
C ASN A 176 -14.20 -9.18 -20.16
N VAL A 177 -13.48 -8.13 -20.58
CA VAL A 177 -13.20 -7.84 -22.01
C VAL A 177 -12.49 -9.02 -22.68
N LEU A 178 -11.49 -9.63 -22.03
CA LEU A 178 -10.78 -10.79 -22.57
C LEU A 178 -11.65 -12.03 -22.76
N THR A 179 -12.70 -12.18 -21.95
CA THR A 179 -13.57 -13.36 -21.97
C THR A 179 -14.85 -13.15 -22.79
N SER A 180 -15.24 -11.91 -23.06
CA SER A 180 -16.46 -11.59 -23.79
C SER A 180 -16.29 -11.75 -25.30
N ARG A 181 -17.30 -12.32 -25.96
CA ARG A 181 -17.38 -12.40 -27.43
C ARG A 181 -18.18 -11.25 -28.04
N GLU A 182 -18.99 -10.57 -27.24
CA GLU A 182 -19.95 -9.55 -27.70
C GLU A 182 -19.49 -8.12 -27.34
N GLY A 183 -18.29 -7.99 -26.76
CA GLY A 183 -17.81 -6.74 -26.16
C GLY A 183 -18.28 -6.60 -24.71
N VAL A 184 -17.73 -5.63 -24.00
CA VAL A 184 -18.14 -5.30 -22.62
C VAL A 184 -18.42 -3.82 -22.57
N HIS A 185 -19.63 -3.46 -22.16
CA HIS A 185 -19.97 -2.05 -21.95
C HIS A 185 -19.20 -1.53 -20.74
N THR A 186 -18.64 -0.35 -20.92
CA THR A 186 -17.92 0.35 -19.86
C THR A 186 -18.91 0.87 -18.85
N ASP A 187 -18.62 0.55 -17.59
CA ASP A 187 -19.35 1.09 -16.45
C ASP A 187 -18.91 2.54 -16.22
N HIS A 188 -19.86 3.47 -16.11
CA HIS A 188 -19.57 4.88 -15.88
C HIS A 188 -18.79 5.07 -14.57
N ASP A 189 -19.08 4.21 -13.58
CA ASP A 189 -18.40 4.20 -12.28
C ASP A 189 -16.88 3.97 -12.41
N ILE A 190 -16.41 3.22 -13.42
CA ILE A 190 -14.96 2.97 -13.60
C ILE A 190 -14.25 4.20 -14.16
N LEU A 191 -14.92 4.96 -15.04
CA LEU A 191 -14.39 6.22 -15.56
C LEU A 191 -14.32 7.27 -14.47
N GLU A 192 -15.38 7.44 -13.68
CA GLU A 192 -15.40 8.36 -12.54
C GLU A 192 -14.27 8.05 -11.55
N ARG A 193 -14.05 6.77 -11.22
CA ARG A 193 -12.93 6.35 -10.34
C ARG A 193 -11.55 6.63 -10.93
N LEU A 194 -11.41 6.53 -12.25
CA LEU A 194 -10.15 6.92 -12.91
C LEU A 194 -9.93 8.42 -12.75
N ASP A 195 -10.96 9.23 -12.99
CA ASP A 195 -10.89 10.69 -12.87
C ASP A 195 -10.59 11.10 -11.41
N ASP A 196 -11.26 10.50 -10.42
CA ASP A 196 -10.95 10.68 -8.99
C ASP A 196 -9.49 10.35 -8.68
N SER A 197 -8.95 9.29 -9.27
CA SER A 197 -7.54 8.92 -9.09
C SER A 197 -6.58 9.91 -9.78
N VAL A 198 -6.98 10.57 -10.87
CA VAL A 198 -6.18 11.63 -11.49
C VAL A 198 -6.13 12.85 -10.58
N LEU A 199 -7.29 13.28 -10.05
CA LEU A 199 -7.41 14.45 -9.17
C LEU A 199 -6.66 14.28 -7.85
N ASP A 200 -6.77 13.09 -7.23
CA ASP A 200 -6.14 12.82 -5.94
C ASP A 200 -4.66 12.42 -6.03
N TYR A 201 -4.08 12.39 -7.24
CA TYR A 201 -2.67 12.04 -7.41
C TYR A 201 -1.76 13.10 -6.73
N PRO A 202 -0.74 12.70 -5.95
CA PRO A 202 0.12 13.65 -5.25
C PRO A 202 0.82 14.66 -6.15
N THR A 203 0.75 15.95 -5.79
CA THR A 203 1.32 17.06 -6.54
C THR A 203 2.68 17.55 -6.03
N ILE A 204 3.29 16.79 -5.10
CA ILE A 204 4.60 17.13 -4.53
C ILE A 204 5.75 16.78 -5.51
N PRO A 205 6.85 17.54 -5.52
CA PRO A 205 7.94 17.36 -6.49
C PRO A 205 8.54 15.94 -6.52
N GLU A 206 8.59 15.28 -5.38
CA GLU A 206 9.17 13.94 -5.22
C GLU A 206 8.46 12.86 -6.06
N PHE A 207 7.19 13.08 -6.41
CA PHE A 207 6.39 12.14 -7.20
C PHE A 207 6.23 12.57 -8.65
N MET A 208 6.89 13.64 -9.10
CA MET A 208 6.63 14.25 -10.40
C MET A 208 6.90 13.28 -11.57
N GLU A 209 8.01 12.55 -11.55
CA GLU A 209 8.33 11.59 -12.61
C GLU A 209 7.30 10.45 -12.68
N HIS A 210 6.93 9.88 -11.52
CA HIS A 210 5.85 8.90 -11.46
C HIS A 210 4.51 9.51 -11.90
N ARG A 211 4.24 10.77 -11.58
CA ARG A 211 3.01 11.45 -11.99
C ARG A 211 2.89 11.50 -13.50
N MET A 212 3.96 11.87 -14.21
CA MET A 212 3.98 11.89 -15.67
C MET A 212 3.64 10.52 -16.26
N VAL A 213 4.32 9.48 -15.75
CA VAL A 213 4.10 8.10 -16.18
C VAL A 213 2.67 7.64 -15.88
N PHE A 214 2.11 8.02 -14.73
CA PHE A 214 0.72 7.73 -14.39
C PHE A 214 -0.27 8.47 -15.30
N MET A 215 -0.02 9.73 -15.67
CA MET A 215 -0.91 10.47 -16.57
C MET A 215 -0.94 9.86 -17.97
N ASP A 216 0.19 9.37 -18.49
CA ASP A 216 0.23 8.62 -19.75
C ASP A 216 -0.59 7.33 -19.66
N PHE A 217 -0.49 6.61 -18.53
CA PHE A 217 -1.34 5.46 -18.28
C PHE A 217 -2.82 5.84 -18.17
N ALA A 218 -3.17 6.90 -17.45
CA ALA A 218 -4.55 7.35 -17.26
C ALA A 218 -5.19 7.73 -18.61
N LYS A 219 -4.43 8.43 -19.47
CA LYS A 219 -4.83 8.73 -20.84
C LYS A 219 -5.14 7.46 -21.64
N MET A 220 -4.26 6.46 -21.59
CA MET A 220 -4.49 5.16 -22.25
C MET A 220 -5.70 4.42 -21.67
N ALA A 221 -5.81 4.37 -20.34
CA ALA A 221 -6.90 3.68 -19.65
C ALA A 221 -8.26 4.33 -19.99
N ASN A 222 -8.33 5.66 -20.01
CA ASN A 222 -9.53 6.41 -20.37
C ASN A 222 -9.92 6.14 -21.84
N ALA A 223 -8.95 6.19 -22.76
CA ALA A 223 -9.17 5.88 -24.17
C ALA A 223 -9.66 4.44 -24.37
N PHE A 224 -9.07 3.49 -23.67
CA PHE A 224 -9.50 2.10 -23.68
C PHE A 224 -10.92 1.97 -23.14
N LEU A 225 -11.23 2.53 -21.98
CA LEU A 225 -12.56 2.48 -21.38
C LEU A 225 -13.62 3.10 -22.30
N ARG A 226 -13.33 4.18 -23.01
CA ARG A 226 -14.31 4.83 -23.90
C ARG A 226 -14.46 4.16 -25.27
N ARG A 227 -13.39 3.58 -25.81
CA ARG A 227 -13.33 3.12 -27.21
C ARG A 227 -13.21 1.62 -27.37
N ASN A 228 -13.14 0.87 -26.26
CA ASN A 228 -12.95 -0.57 -26.34
C ASN A 228 -14.01 -1.21 -27.24
N SER A 229 -13.52 -1.94 -28.23
CA SER A 229 -14.31 -2.64 -29.24
C SER A 229 -14.01 -4.13 -29.16
N PRO A 230 -14.90 -5.02 -29.62
CA PRO A 230 -14.58 -6.43 -29.82
C PRO A 230 -13.31 -6.69 -30.67
N HIS A 231 -12.84 -5.68 -31.40
CA HIS A 231 -11.63 -5.73 -32.23
C HIS A 231 -10.37 -5.17 -31.54
N THR A 232 -10.45 -4.71 -30.29
CA THR A 232 -9.26 -4.27 -29.55
C THR A 232 -8.25 -5.42 -29.49
N SER A 233 -6.98 -5.12 -29.78
CA SER A 233 -5.92 -6.12 -29.76
C SER A 233 -5.85 -6.82 -28.40
N LYS A 234 -5.94 -8.14 -28.41
CA LYS A 234 -5.85 -8.96 -27.18
C LYS A 234 -4.59 -8.65 -26.37
N ASN A 235 -3.47 -8.38 -27.05
CA ASN A 235 -2.21 -8.05 -26.39
C ASN A 235 -2.33 -6.77 -25.53
N ILE A 236 -3.05 -5.76 -26.03
CA ILE A 236 -3.29 -4.51 -25.30
C ILE A 236 -4.11 -4.79 -24.03
N VAL A 237 -5.19 -5.54 -24.15
CA VAL A 237 -6.08 -5.86 -23.02
C VAL A 237 -5.35 -6.70 -21.95
N GLU A 238 -4.42 -7.56 -22.35
CA GLU A 238 -3.58 -8.32 -21.41
C GLU A 238 -2.52 -7.45 -20.71
N TRP A 239 -2.06 -6.37 -21.36
CA TRP A 239 -1.04 -5.47 -20.80
C TRP A 239 -1.60 -4.49 -19.77
N LEU A 240 -2.79 -3.95 -20.01
CA LEU A 240 -3.41 -2.93 -19.16
C LEU A 240 -3.49 -3.29 -17.67
N PRO A 241 -3.96 -4.49 -17.25
CA PRO A 241 -3.97 -4.85 -15.82
C PRO A 241 -2.56 -5.02 -15.24
N VAL A 242 -1.58 -5.44 -16.06
CA VAL A 242 -0.18 -5.55 -15.64
C VAL A 242 0.39 -4.15 -15.38
N LEU A 243 0.16 -3.21 -16.30
CA LEU A 243 0.55 -1.80 -16.13
C LEU A 243 -0.13 -1.17 -14.92
N CYS A 244 -1.43 -1.42 -14.72
CA CYS A 244 -2.18 -0.94 -13.57
C CYS A 244 -1.55 -1.40 -12.24
N ALA A 245 -1.08 -2.65 -12.18
CA ALA A 245 -0.34 -3.17 -11.04
C ALA A 245 1.08 -2.58 -10.92
N ASP A 246 1.81 -2.44 -12.03
CA ASP A 246 3.15 -1.85 -12.02
C ASP A 246 3.13 -0.38 -11.57
N ILE A 247 2.11 0.40 -11.96
CA ILE A 247 1.86 1.78 -11.49
C ILE A 247 1.68 1.78 -9.96
N TRP A 248 0.88 0.85 -9.42
CA TRP A 248 0.68 0.77 -7.97
C TRP A 248 1.98 0.48 -7.24
N ASP A 249 2.74 -0.48 -7.77
CA ASP A 249 4.01 -0.88 -7.18
C ASP A 249 5.00 0.28 -7.15
N ALA A 250 5.21 0.95 -8.28
CA ALA A 250 6.10 2.11 -8.38
C ALA A 250 5.72 3.19 -7.36
N PHE A 251 4.43 3.51 -7.24
CA PHE A 251 3.94 4.47 -6.26
C PHE A 251 4.26 4.03 -4.83
N ALA A 252 3.94 2.78 -4.47
CA ALA A 252 4.23 2.24 -3.15
C ALA A 252 5.74 2.26 -2.81
N TYR A 253 6.61 2.02 -3.80
CA TYR A 253 8.05 2.18 -3.65
C TYR A 253 8.45 3.64 -3.36
N GLY A 254 7.89 4.60 -4.10
CA GLY A 254 8.10 6.03 -3.85
C GLY A 254 7.63 6.46 -2.46
N VAL A 255 6.41 6.08 -2.06
CA VAL A 255 5.88 6.38 -0.72
C VAL A 255 6.78 5.80 0.36
N ARG A 256 7.30 4.58 0.19
CA ARG A 256 8.24 3.99 1.15
C ARG A 256 9.53 4.79 1.31
N VAL A 257 10.01 5.45 0.26
CA VAL A 257 11.22 6.29 0.30
C VAL A 257 10.98 7.62 1.02
N HIS A 258 9.77 8.18 0.91
CA HIS A 258 9.43 9.52 1.39
C HIS A 258 8.63 9.54 2.71
N HIS A 259 7.96 8.43 3.05
CA HIS A 259 7.09 8.29 4.22
C HIS A 259 7.42 7.01 5.00
N HIS A 260 8.65 6.95 5.50
CA HIS A 260 9.13 5.92 6.42
C HIS A 260 9.42 6.48 7.82
N ASP A 261 9.43 5.60 8.81
CA ASP A 261 9.96 5.90 10.14
C ASP A 261 11.50 6.04 10.08
N PRO A 262 12.13 7.03 10.72
CA PRO A 262 13.59 7.24 10.71
C PRO A 262 14.42 6.01 11.10
N GLN A 263 13.85 5.05 11.83
CA GLN A 263 14.52 3.78 12.10
C GLN A 263 14.95 3.03 10.82
N TYR A 264 14.29 3.30 9.68
CA TYR A 264 14.61 2.70 8.39
C TYR A 264 15.59 3.52 7.54
N ASP A 265 16.18 4.62 8.05
CA ASP A 265 17.08 5.49 7.27
C ASP A 265 18.26 4.74 6.62
N SER A 266 18.75 3.69 7.29
CA SER A 266 19.82 2.83 6.76
C SER A 266 19.45 2.07 5.47
N HIS A 267 18.14 1.93 5.17
CA HIS A 267 17.63 1.24 3.99
C HIS A 267 17.42 2.19 2.79
N LEU A 268 17.45 3.51 3.01
CA LEU A 268 17.03 4.49 2.01
C LEU A 268 17.80 4.41 0.71
N GLY A 269 19.12 4.19 0.77
CA GLY A 269 19.95 4.05 -0.43
C GLY A 269 19.44 2.92 -1.34
N LYS A 270 19.24 1.73 -0.77
CA LYS A 270 18.72 0.57 -1.49
C LYS A 270 17.28 0.79 -1.98
N TRP A 271 16.44 1.42 -1.16
CA TRP A 271 15.05 1.68 -1.54
C TRP A 271 14.91 2.68 -2.69
N ARG A 272 15.76 3.72 -2.74
CA ARG A 272 15.83 4.66 -3.87
C ARG A 272 16.27 3.94 -5.15
N GLU A 273 17.36 3.17 -5.09
CA GLU A 273 17.79 2.39 -6.26
C GLU A 273 16.72 1.43 -6.78
N MET A 274 15.92 0.83 -5.89
CA MET A 274 14.80 -0.01 -6.29
C MET A 274 13.67 0.79 -6.92
N TYR A 275 13.33 1.94 -6.34
CA TYR A 275 12.29 2.83 -6.86
C TYR A 275 12.65 3.31 -8.28
N ASP A 276 13.86 3.82 -8.49
CA ASP A 276 14.35 4.30 -9.77
C ASP A 276 14.28 3.19 -10.84
N LYS A 277 14.76 1.99 -10.51
CA LYS A 277 14.70 0.83 -11.43
C LYS A 277 13.27 0.41 -11.79
N VAL A 278 12.34 0.48 -10.83
CA VAL A 278 10.93 0.14 -11.08
C VAL A 278 10.29 1.22 -11.95
N LEU A 279 10.61 2.49 -11.72
CA LEU A 279 10.10 3.61 -12.48
C LEU A 279 10.59 3.61 -13.93
N ASP A 280 11.90 3.44 -14.16
CA ASP A 280 12.49 3.32 -15.50
C ASP A 280 11.83 2.18 -16.32
N LYS A 281 11.62 1.03 -15.65
CA LYS A 281 10.99 -0.14 -16.26
C LYS A 281 9.53 0.13 -16.58
N LEU A 282 8.82 0.84 -15.71
CA LEU A 282 7.43 1.19 -15.89
C LEU A 282 7.25 2.18 -17.05
N GLU A 283 8.07 3.23 -17.11
CA GLU A 283 8.08 4.20 -18.22
C GLU A 283 8.31 3.49 -19.57
N TYR A 284 9.33 2.62 -19.65
CA TYR A 284 9.58 1.83 -20.86
C TYR A 284 8.36 0.99 -21.29
N LYS A 285 7.68 0.33 -20.33
CA LYS A 285 6.50 -0.48 -20.62
C LYS A 285 5.31 0.37 -21.10
N ILE A 286 5.11 1.54 -20.50
CA ILE A 286 4.03 2.47 -20.89
C ILE A 286 4.27 3.00 -22.29
N ASN A 287 5.48 3.48 -22.59
CA ASN A 287 5.85 3.95 -23.93
C ASN A 287 5.63 2.86 -25.00
N LYS A 288 6.09 1.64 -24.72
CA LYS A 288 5.88 0.50 -25.63
C LYS A 288 4.41 0.09 -25.80
N CYS A 289 3.58 0.32 -24.78
CA CYS A 289 2.14 0.08 -24.87
C CYS A 289 1.48 1.16 -25.72
N MET A 290 1.83 2.43 -25.51
CA MET A 290 1.33 3.57 -26.30
C MET A 290 1.64 3.41 -27.80
N GLU A 291 2.85 2.98 -28.15
CA GLU A 291 3.23 2.66 -29.54
C GLU A 291 2.29 1.64 -30.20
N GLN A 292 1.78 0.67 -29.43
CA GLN A 292 0.84 -0.35 -29.92
C GLN A 292 -0.61 0.13 -29.91
N PHE A 293 -0.96 1.04 -29.00
CA PHE A 293 -2.30 1.61 -28.90
C PHE A 293 -2.58 2.61 -30.03
N GLY A 294 -1.52 3.22 -30.60
CA GLY A 294 -1.63 4.27 -31.60
C GLY A 294 -1.85 5.65 -30.97
N ASP A 295 -1.82 6.70 -31.79
CA ASP A 295 -1.91 8.08 -31.31
C ASP A 295 -3.33 8.37 -30.77
N VAL A 296 -3.49 8.31 -29.45
CA VAL A 296 -4.72 8.72 -28.78
C VAL A 296 -4.66 10.24 -28.62
N SER A 297 -5.39 10.97 -29.46
CA SER A 297 -5.58 12.40 -29.27
C SER A 297 -6.43 12.65 -28.03
N VAL A 298 -5.96 13.50 -27.11
CA VAL A 298 -6.70 13.87 -25.88
C VAL A 298 -7.97 14.65 -26.20
N ASN A 299 -7.96 15.44 -27.28
CA ASN A 299 -9.10 16.21 -27.78
C ASN A 299 -10.33 15.34 -28.13
N GLU A 300 -10.16 14.03 -28.23
CA GLU A 300 -11.20 13.07 -28.56
C GLU A 300 -11.67 12.24 -27.33
N LEU A 301 -11.23 12.59 -26.11
CA LEU A 301 -11.53 11.84 -24.88
C LEU A 301 -12.73 12.39 -24.09
N ASP A 302 -13.28 13.55 -24.46
CA ASP A 302 -14.41 14.22 -23.78
C ASP A 302 -14.23 14.22 -22.25
N LEU A 303 -13.04 14.69 -21.84
CA LEU A 303 -12.63 14.79 -20.45
C LEU A 303 -13.18 16.06 -19.82
N ASP A 304 -13.35 16.05 -18.51
CA ASP A 304 -13.48 17.29 -17.76
C ASP A 304 -12.23 18.17 -18.00
N PRO A 305 -12.37 19.50 -18.19
CA PRO A 305 -11.23 20.38 -18.47
C PRO A 305 -10.12 20.33 -17.43
N GLU A 306 -10.43 20.09 -16.15
CA GLU A 306 -9.43 19.97 -15.10
C GLU A 306 -8.61 18.68 -15.25
N ILE A 307 -9.28 17.57 -15.59
CA ILE A 307 -8.64 16.27 -15.87
C ILE A 307 -7.78 16.38 -17.13
N GLU A 308 -8.30 17.03 -18.17
CA GLU A 308 -7.56 17.27 -19.42
C GLU A 308 -6.26 18.05 -19.16
N ASP A 309 -6.31 19.13 -18.38
CA ASP A 309 -5.13 19.92 -18.05
C ASP A 309 -4.12 19.12 -17.21
N MET A 310 -4.58 18.34 -16.23
CA MET A 310 -3.71 17.51 -15.40
C MET A 310 -3.00 16.41 -16.20
N ILE A 311 -3.68 15.84 -17.20
CA ILE A 311 -3.12 14.81 -18.07
C ILE A 311 -2.17 15.42 -19.11
N LEU A 312 -2.51 16.56 -19.71
CA LEU A 312 -1.72 17.19 -20.78
C LEU A 312 -0.53 17.99 -20.25
N HIS A 313 -0.67 18.60 -19.09
CA HIS A 313 0.32 19.50 -18.51
C HIS A 313 0.64 19.12 -17.06
N PRO A 314 1.08 17.88 -16.79
CA PRO A 314 1.33 17.46 -15.42
C PRO A 314 2.31 18.40 -14.69
N GLY A 315 3.30 18.96 -15.37
CA GLY A 315 4.25 19.91 -14.74
C GLY A 315 3.65 21.20 -14.20
N ASN A 316 2.46 21.61 -14.67
CA ASN A 316 1.84 22.87 -14.25
C ASN A 316 1.16 22.79 -12.88
N HIS A 317 0.91 21.59 -12.38
CA HIS A 317 0.18 21.35 -11.13
C HIS A 317 1.10 20.94 -9.97
N VAL A 318 2.41 21.14 -10.10
CA VAL A 318 3.35 20.84 -9.01
C VAL A 318 3.20 21.90 -7.93
N PHE A 319 2.81 21.47 -6.72
CA PHE A 319 2.88 22.33 -5.57
C PHE A 319 4.35 22.45 -5.15
N ILE A 320 4.98 23.56 -5.53
CA ILE A 320 6.27 23.96 -4.94
C ILE A 320 5.91 24.74 -3.69
N PRO A 321 6.16 24.22 -2.47
CA PRO A 321 6.06 25.06 -1.29
C PRO A 321 7.02 26.22 -1.50
N LEU A 322 6.51 27.45 -1.55
CA LEU A 322 7.36 28.63 -1.39
C LEU A 322 8.19 28.37 -0.14
N SER A 323 9.51 28.35 -0.31
CA SER A 323 10.46 28.13 0.77
C SER A 323 10.00 28.89 2.00
N LEU A 324 9.68 28.16 3.07
CA LEU A 324 9.70 28.72 4.40
C LEU A 324 11.15 29.14 4.64
N ASP A 325 11.45 30.38 4.24
CA ASP A 325 12.62 31.09 4.69
C ASP A 325 12.64 30.98 6.21
N VAL A 326 13.66 30.28 6.68
CA VAL A 326 14.43 30.56 7.89
C VAL A 326 13.70 31.51 8.85
N VAL A 327 13.00 30.93 9.82
CA VAL A 327 13.00 31.47 11.19
C VAL A 327 13.59 30.40 12.10
N LYS A 328 14.88 30.15 11.87
CA LYS A 328 15.79 29.97 13.01
C LYS A 328 16.00 31.37 13.56
N ASP A 329 15.23 31.74 14.58
CA ASP A 329 15.62 32.68 15.64
C ASP A 329 14.47 32.88 16.64
N ARG A 330 14.43 32.03 17.68
CA ARG A 330 14.49 32.39 19.12
C ARG A 330 14.02 31.25 20.02
#